data_AF-A0A9X9PW97-F1
#
_entry.id   AF-A0A9X9PW97-F1
#
_cell.length_a   1.000
_cell.length_b   1.000
_cell.length_c   1.000
_cell.angle_alpha   90.00
_cell.angle_beta   90.00
_cell.angle_gamma   90.00
#
_symmetry.space_group_name_H-M   'P 1'
#
loop_
_entity.id
_entity.type
_entity.pdbx_description
1 polymer ?
#
loop_
_entity_poly.entity_id
_entity_poly.type
_entity_poly.pdbx_seq_one_letter_code
_entity_poly.pdbx_strand_id
1 'polypeptide(L)'
;MHFEVQHVKNTSRNKEAILYTYKLCKGLTEEKNYGLKAAEVSSLPSSIVLDAKEITTQITRQILQNQRSTPEMERQRAVYHLATRLVQTARNSQLDPDSLRMYLSNLKKKYETDFSRAEQVSGKTEE
;
A
#
# COMPACT_ATOMS: atom_id res chain seq x y z
N MET A 1 13.67 3.90 6.90
CA MET A 1 15.14 3.95 6.84
C MET A 1 15.52 3.44 5.47
N HIS A 2 16.35 4.14 4.72
CA HIS A 2 16.80 3.73 3.38
C HIS A 2 18.25 4.19 3.14
N PHE A 3 18.96 3.56 2.20
CA PHE A 3 20.26 4.04 1.77
C PHE A 3 20.09 5.17 0.76
N GLU A 4 20.75 6.30 1.02
CA GLU A 4 20.79 7.44 0.10
C GLU A 4 21.57 7.05 -1.17
N VAL A 5 21.09 7.56 -2.31
CA VAL A 5 21.70 7.35 -3.62
C VAL A 5 21.87 8.69 -4.33
N GLN A 6 22.93 8.81 -5.12
CA GLN A 6 23.21 9.99 -5.94
C GLN A 6 23.07 9.66 -7.43
N HIS A 7 22.35 10.51 -8.16
CA HIS A 7 22.19 10.39 -9.61
C HIS A 7 23.26 11.24 -10.30
N VAL A 8 24.12 10.59 -11.08
CA VAL A 8 25.18 11.25 -11.86
C VAL A 8 24.83 11.13 -13.33
N LYS A 9 24.71 12.28 -14.01
CA LYS A 9 24.51 12.32 -15.46
C LYS A 9 25.86 12.39 -16.15
N ASN A 10 26.18 11.37 -16.95
CA ASN A 10 27.37 11.40 -17.78
C ASN A 10 27.03 12.00 -19.15
N THR A 11 27.49 13.23 -19.39
CA THR A 11 27.29 14.01 -20.62
C THR A 11 27.85 13.33 -21.88
N SER A 12 28.81 12.41 -21.75
CA SER A 12 29.42 11.73 -22.90
C SER A 12 28.60 10.56 -23.44
N ARG A 13 27.78 9.90 -22.61
CA ARG A 13 26.98 8.71 -23.00
C ARG A 13 25.47 8.93 -22.93
N ASN A 14 25.01 10.10 -22.50
CA ASN A 14 23.58 10.35 -22.20
C ASN A 14 22.97 9.24 -21.33
N LYS A 15 23.75 8.73 -20.37
CA LYS A 15 23.31 7.70 -19.42
C LYS A 15 23.37 8.26 -18.00
N GLU A 16 22.29 8.08 -17.27
CA GLU A 16 22.18 8.37 -15.85
C GLU A 16 22.70 7.15 -15.07
N ALA A 17 23.61 7.39 -14.12
CA ALA A 17 24.20 6.35 -13.28
C ALA A 17 23.85 6.63 -11.82
N ILE A 18 23.56 5.57 -11.06
CA ILE A 18 23.24 5.68 -9.64
C ILE A 18 24.47 5.26 -8.82
N LEU A 19 24.95 6.17 -7.98
CA LEU A 19 26.01 5.92 -7.00
C LEU A 19 25.43 5.69 -5.62
N TYR A 20 25.86 4.62 -4.98
CA TYR A 20 25.53 4.35 -3.59
C TYR A 20 26.40 5.20 -2.66
N THR A 21 25.77 5.99 -1.79
CA THR A 21 26.51 6.75 -0.76
C THR A 21 26.78 5.91 0.48
N TYR A 22 26.13 4.75 0.60
CA TYR A 22 26.14 3.86 1.78
C TYR A 22 25.66 4.54 3.07
N LYS A 23 25.05 5.72 2.97
CA LYS A 23 24.54 6.49 4.11
C LYS A 23 23.09 6.09 4.38
N LEU A 24 22.79 5.76 5.63
CA LEU A 24 21.45 5.40 6.06
C LEU A 24 20.65 6.64 6.47
N CYS A 25 19.54 6.91 5.79
CA CYS A 25 18.66 8.05 6.01
C CYS A 25 17.29 7.61 6.59
N LYS A 26 16.67 8.48 7.40
CA LYS A 26 15.30 8.28 7.89
C LYS A 26 14.29 8.55 6.76
N GLY A 27 13.14 7.87 6.79
CA GLY A 27 12.08 8.02 5.79
C GLY A 27 12.02 6.92 4.73
N LEU A 28 11.16 7.13 3.73
CA LEU A 28 10.95 6.28 2.56
C LEU A 28 11.95 6.66 1.47
N THR A 29 12.41 5.68 0.69
CA THR A 29 13.27 5.98 -0.47
C THR A 29 12.44 6.58 -1.61
N GLU A 30 12.99 7.59 -2.27
CA GLU A 30 12.43 8.11 -3.53
C GLU A 30 12.78 7.19 -4.72
N GLU A 31 13.72 6.27 -4.52
CA GLU A 31 14.26 5.41 -5.56
C GLU A 31 13.27 4.29 -5.90
N LYS A 32 12.61 4.42 -7.05
CA LYS A 32 11.66 3.43 -7.54
C LYS A 32 12.36 2.44 -8.46
N ASN A 33 12.04 1.15 -8.28
CA ASN A 33 12.47 0.06 -9.17
C ASN A 33 13.99 -0.01 -9.35
N TYR A 34 14.74 0.12 -8.24
CA TYR A 34 16.20 0.13 -8.25
C TYR A 34 16.82 -1.03 -9.06
N GLY A 35 16.27 -2.25 -8.93
CA GLY A 35 16.75 -3.42 -9.67
C GLY A 35 16.67 -3.26 -11.19
N LEU A 36 15.65 -2.57 -11.70
CA LEU A 36 15.48 -2.32 -13.13
C LEU A 36 16.49 -1.28 -13.64
N LYS A 37 16.74 -0.23 -12.84
CA LYS A 37 17.77 0.77 -13.17
C LYS A 37 19.18 0.17 -13.13
N ALA A 38 19.45 -0.73 -12.18
CA ALA A 38 20.70 -1.48 -12.15
C ALA A 38 20.86 -2.39 -13.38
N ALA A 39 19.78 -3.02 -13.84
CA ALA A 39 19.79 -3.83 -15.05
C ALA A 39 20.10 -3.01 -16.31
N GLU A 40 19.61 -1.77 -16.43
CA GLU A 40 19.90 -0.86 -17.55
C GLU A 40 21.39 -0.51 -17.71
N VAL A 41 22.12 -0.41 -16.60
CA VAL A 41 23.55 -0.10 -16.60
C VAL A 41 24.43 -1.34 -16.61
N SER A 42 23.82 -2.53 -16.55
CA SER A 42 24.52 -3.82 -16.58
C SER A 42 24.78 -4.29 -18.02
N SER A 43 25.38 -5.47 -18.15
CA SER A 43 25.62 -6.15 -19.43
C SER A 43 24.40 -6.93 -19.95
N LEU A 44 23.21 -6.75 -19.35
CA LEU A 44 22.00 -7.42 -19.79
C LEU A 44 21.55 -6.94 -21.18
N PRO A 45 21.02 -7.84 -22.03
CA PRO A 45 20.44 -7.46 -23.32
C PRO A 45 19.29 -6.45 -23.17
N SER A 46 19.27 -5.45 -24.06
CA SER A 46 18.24 -4.41 -24.07
C SER A 46 16.82 -4.96 -24.20
N SER A 47 16.64 -6.07 -24.93
CA SER A 47 15.34 -6.75 -25.08
C SER A 47 14.77 -7.19 -23.73
N ILE A 48 15.59 -7.85 -22.90
CA ILE A 48 15.17 -8.33 -21.57
C ILE A 48 14.81 -7.16 -20.65
N VAL A 49 15.56 -6.06 -20.70
CA VAL A 49 15.29 -4.87 -19.89
C VAL A 49 13.99 -4.19 -20.33
N LEU A 50 13.69 -4.16 -21.63
CA LEU A 50 12.43 -3.63 -22.16
C LEU A 50 11.24 -4.50 -21.76
N ASP A 51 11.35 -5.82 -21.88
CA ASP A 51 10.30 -6.75 -21.46
C ASP A 51 10.02 -6.61 -19.95
N ALA A 52 11.07 -6.50 -19.14
CA ALA A 52 10.94 -6.29 -17.70
C ALA A 52 10.25 -4.96 -17.36
N LYS A 53 10.50 -3.89 -18.14
CA LYS A 53 9.77 -2.62 -18.02
C LYS A 53 8.29 -2.81 -18.31
N GLU A 54 7.96 -3.49 -19.40
CA GLU A 54 6.57 -3.74 -19.79
C GLU A 54 5.83 -4.53 -18.69
N ILE A 55 6.41 -5.62 -18.22
CA ILE A 55 5.86 -6.43 -17.11
C ILE A 55 5.64 -5.56 -15.86
N THR A 56 6.61 -4.70 -15.52
CA THR A 56 6.49 -3.79 -14.36
C THR A 56 5.30 -2.84 -14.51
N THR A 57 5.06 -2.31 -15.72
CA THR A 57 3.87 -1.47 -15.97
C THR A 57 2.56 -2.24 -15.83
N GLN A 58 2.52 -3.48 -16.31
CA GLN A 58 1.34 -4.34 -16.21
C GLN A 58 1.03 -4.69 -14.75
N ILE A 59 2.06 -5.05 -13.96
CA ILE A 59 1.94 -5.33 -12.52
C ILE A 59 1.49 -4.07 -11.78
N THR A 60 2.09 -2.91 -12.06
CA THR A 60 1.71 -1.65 -11.40
C THR A 60 0.24 -1.31 -11.66
N ARG A 61 -0.23 -1.51 -12.90
CA ARG A 61 -1.64 -1.34 -13.27
C ARG A 61 -2.55 -2.32 -12.52
N GLN A 62 -2.18 -3.59 -12.45
CA GLN A 62 -2.95 -4.60 -11.70
C GLN A 62 -2.99 -4.28 -10.20
N ILE A 63 -1.89 -3.86 -9.60
CA ILE A 63 -1.85 -3.45 -8.18
C ILE A 63 -2.78 -2.26 -7.96
N LEU A 64 -2.73 -1.23 -8.81
CA LEU A 64 -3.63 -0.07 -8.70
C LEU A 64 -5.10 -0.48 -8.88
N GLN A 65 -5.37 -1.44 -9.76
CA GLN A 65 -6.72 -1.96 -9.97
C GLN A 65 -7.21 -2.78 -8.78
N ASN A 66 -6.34 -3.61 -8.17
CA ASN A 66 -6.65 -4.40 -6.97
C ASN A 66 -6.68 -3.55 -5.69
N GLN A 67 -6.01 -2.39 -5.67
CA GLN A 67 -6.13 -1.40 -4.60
C GLN A 67 -7.49 -0.71 -4.59
N ARG A 68 -8.27 -0.76 -5.68
CA ARG A 68 -9.70 -0.47 -5.60
C ARG A 68 -10.31 -1.60 -4.77
N SER A 69 -10.44 -1.33 -3.47
CA SER A 69 -10.89 -2.31 -2.51
C SER A 69 -12.19 -2.91 -3.02
N THR A 70 -12.19 -4.22 -3.26
CA THR A 70 -13.44 -4.88 -3.62
C THR A 70 -14.42 -4.69 -2.46
N PRO A 71 -15.71 -4.52 -2.74
CA PRO A 71 -16.75 -4.45 -1.71
C PRO A 71 -16.62 -5.54 -0.64
N GLU A 72 -16.25 -6.75 -1.07
CA GLU A 72 -15.99 -7.89 -0.20
C GLU A 72 -14.81 -7.65 0.77
N MET A 73 -13.70 -7.09 0.28
CA MET A 73 -12.54 -6.80 1.12
C MET A 73 -12.84 -5.67 2.12
N GLU A 74 -13.64 -4.66 1.75
CA GLU A 74 -14.10 -3.63 2.68
C GLU A 74 -14.98 -4.22 3.79
N ARG A 75 -15.88 -5.13 3.43
CA ARG A 75 -16.74 -5.84 4.37
C ARG A 75 -15.93 -6.68 5.37
N GLN A 76 -14.98 -7.48 4.87
CA GLN A 76 -14.11 -8.29 5.72
C GLN A 76 -13.28 -7.40 6.67
N ARG A 77 -12.79 -6.26 6.18
CA ARG A 77 -12.05 -5.28 6.98
C ARG A 77 -12.91 -4.67 8.09
N ALA A 78 -14.16 -4.31 7.80
CA ALA A 78 -15.10 -3.78 8.80
C ALA A 78 -15.38 -4.81 9.91
N VAL A 79 -15.60 -6.08 9.53
CA VAL A 79 -15.79 -7.19 10.48
C VAL A 79 -14.55 -7.40 11.33
N TYR A 80 -13.36 -7.44 10.72
CA TYR A 80 -12.10 -7.62 11.42
C TYR A 80 -11.84 -6.50 12.45
N HIS A 81 -12.09 -5.24 12.07
CA HIS A 81 -11.94 -4.10 12.97
C HIS A 81 -12.90 -4.20 14.16
N LEU A 82 -14.17 -4.52 13.92
CA LEU A 82 -15.15 -4.70 14.98
C LEU A 82 -14.71 -5.80 15.95
N ALA A 83 -14.38 -6.98 15.44
CA ALA A 83 -13.95 -8.13 16.25
C ALA A 83 -12.70 -7.78 17.09
N THR A 84 -11.69 -7.17 16.47
CA THR A 84 -10.46 -6.77 17.17
C THR A 84 -10.74 -5.79 18.30
N ARG A 85 -11.57 -4.77 18.03
CA ARG A 85 -11.94 -3.77 19.05
C ARG A 85 -12.75 -4.38 20.18
N LEU A 86 -13.70 -5.26 19.89
CA LEU A 86 -14.46 -5.97 20.92
C LEU A 86 -13.57 -6.83 21.81
N VAL A 87 -12.63 -7.58 21.25
CA VAL A 87 -11.68 -8.39 22.02
C VAL A 87 -10.78 -7.50 22.88
N GLN A 88 -10.30 -6.39 22.33
CA GLN A 88 -9.48 -5.42 23.08
C GLN A 88 -10.26 -4.82 24.25
N THR A 89 -11.51 -4.39 24.03
CA THR A 89 -12.37 -3.84 25.06
C THR A 89 -12.70 -4.89 26.11
N ALA A 90 -13.04 -6.12 25.73
CA ALA A 90 -13.36 -7.19 26.68
C ALA A 90 -12.18 -7.54 27.59
N ARG A 91 -10.94 -7.47 27.09
CA ARG A 91 -9.74 -7.85 27.85
C ARG A 91 -9.16 -6.71 28.68
N ASN A 92 -9.25 -5.47 28.21
CA ASN A 92 -8.49 -4.34 28.73
C ASN A 92 -9.34 -3.15 29.19
N SER A 93 -10.66 -3.22 29.11
CA SER A 93 -11.51 -2.08 29.48
C SER A 93 -11.50 -1.84 31.00
N GLN A 94 -11.10 -0.63 31.39
CA GLN A 94 -11.29 -0.06 32.72
C GLN A 94 -12.43 0.98 32.74
N LEU A 95 -13.23 1.05 31.67
CA LEU A 95 -14.33 2.01 31.56
C LEU A 95 -15.45 1.66 32.55
N ASP A 96 -16.10 2.69 33.08
CA ASP A 96 -17.34 2.53 33.83
C ASP A 96 -18.46 1.94 32.93
N PRO A 97 -19.48 1.28 33.51
CA PRO A 97 -20.52 0.60 32.74
C PRO A 97 -21.27 1.49 31.74
N ASP A 98 -21.47 2.77 32.06
CA ASP A 98 -22.21 3.70 31.20
C ASP A 98 -21.34 4.19 30.03
N SER A 99 -20.08 4.54 30.29
CA SER A 99 -19.08 4.86 29.27
C SER A 99 -18.80 3.67 28.35
N LEU A 100 -18.76 2.45 28.89
CA LEU A 100 -18.60 1.23 28.11
C LEU A 100 -19.79 1.03 27.17
N ARG A 101 -21.02 1.22 27.66
CA ARG A 101 -22.24 1.12 26.84
C ARG A 101 -22.24 2.17 25.72
N MET A 102 -21.83 3.39 26.03
CA MET A 102 -21.68 4.47 25.03
C MET A 102 -20.61 4.13 23.99
N TYR A 103 -19.45 3.62 24.42
CA TYR A 103 -18.38 3.19 23.53
C TYR A 103 -18.84 2.08 22.57
N LEU A 104 -19.48 1.04 23.10
CA LEU A 104 -19.99 -0.09 22.30
C LEU A 104 -21.09 0.35 21.32
N SER A 105 -21.98 1.27 21.74
CA SER A 105 -22.98 1.89 20.86
C SER A 105 -22.32 2.63 19.69
N ASN A 106 -21.27 3.41 19.98
CA ASN A 106 -20.52 4.11 18.95
C ASN A 106 -19.73 3.16 18.03
N LEU A 107 -19.19 2.08 18.58
CA LEU A 107 -18.49 1.05 17.81
C LEU A 107 -19.45 0.32 16.85
N LYS A 108 -20.68 0.01 17.30
CA LYS A 108 -21.74 -0.54 16.46
C LYS A 108 -22.10 0.41 15.31
N LYS A 109 -22.35 1.70 15.60
CA LYS A 109 -22.66 2.71 14.57
C LYS A 109 -21.55 2.85 13.51
N LYS A 110 -20.29 2.81 13.93
CA LYS A 110 -19.14 2.82 13.02
C LYS A 110 -19.13 1.62 12.09
N TYR A 111 -19.35 0.42 12.65
CA TYR A 111 -19.45 -0.79 11.86
C TYR A 111 -20.59 -0.73 10.84
N GLU A 112 -21.79 -0.32 11.25
CA GLU A 112 -22.95 -0.18 10.33
C GLU A 112 -22.65 0.80 9.20
N THR A 113 -21.99 1.93 9.49
CA THR A 113 -21.62 2.92 8.48
C THR A 113 -20.59 2.37 7.48
N ASP A 114 -19.55 1.69 7.99
CA ASP A 114 -18.51 1.09 7.15
C ASP A 114 -19.04 -0.09 6.32
N PHE A 115 -19.99 -0.86 6.86
CA PHE A 115 -20.65 -1.98 6.19
C PHE A 115 -21.58 -1.50 5.08
N SER A 116 -22.44 -0.49 5.33
CA SER A 116 -23.32 0.09 4.31
C SER A 116 -22.54 0.77 3.19
N ARG A 117 -21.37 1.36 3.49
CA ARG A 117 -20.47 1.92 2.46
C ARG A 117 -19.95 0.81 1.54
N ALA A 118 -19.57 -0.34 2.09
CA ALA A 118 -19.15 -1.49 1.30
C ALA A 118 -20.30 -2.04 0.42
N GLU A 119 -21.54 -2.01 0.91
CA GLU A 119 -22.73 -2.50 0.19
C GLU A 119 -23.12 -1.60 -1.00
N GLN A 120 -23.02 -0.27 -0.87
CA GLN A 120 -23.32 0.67 -1.95
C GLN A 120 -22.30 0.65 -3.11
N VAL A 121 -21.05 0.24 -2.85
CA VAL A 121 -20.03 0.10 -3.91
C VAL A 121 -20.27 -1.16 -4.74
N SER A 122 -20.91 -2.19 -4.16
CA SER A 122 -21.28 -3.41 -4.89
C SER A 122 -22.40 -3.18 -5.92
N GLY A 123 -23.35 -2.28 -5.63
CA GLY A 123 -24.53 -2.05 -6.48
C GLY A 123 -24.32 -1.16 -7.72
N LYS A 124 -23.16 -0.50 -7.88
CA LYS A 124 -22.89 0.42 -9.01
C LYS A 124 -22.10 -0.22 -10.16
N THR A 125 -21.87 -1.52 -10.12
CA THR A 125 -21.09 -2.23 -11.16
C THR A 125 -21.97 -3.07 -12.10
N GLU A 126 -23.31 -2.98 -11.94
CA GLU A 126 -24.30 -3.69 -12.76
C GLU A 126 -25.32 -2.70 -13.37
N GLU A 127 -24.88 -1.69 -14.12
CA GLU A 127 -25.71 -1.00 -15.15
C GLU A 127 -24.84 -0.62 -16.36
#